data_AF-R9P7T9-F1
#
_entry.id   AF-R9P7T9-F1
#
_cell.length_a   1.000
_cell.length_b   1.000
_cell.length_c   1.000
_cell.angle_alpha   90.00
_cell.angle_beta   90.00
_cell.angle_gamma   90.00
#
_symmetry.space_group_name_H-M   'P 1'
#
loop_
_entity.id
_entity.type
_entity.pdbx_description
1 polymer ?
#
loop_
_entity_poly.entity_id
_entity_poly.type
_entity_poly.pdbx_seq_one_letter_code
_entity_poly.pdbx_strand_id
1 'polypeptide(L)'
;MHAPSIRHSAFRCMHAATTSPSVSSTSQQSAIQQLQGDAALPLVDLADKLAGLTGKSTQIYGADDKAKTTTKEWLQKLDKSDEQQLVSPEGLKSLNEQLDSVTYLSANEPTVADLALFASIYPAVSKLQPAEQHANPSVARYVSHLSNLSTVAKAANAAQLGFTSFEPTYDGMPAIERAKPEDLKKAKKASKEAAAVAAGGSKKEAAEQQQEQQPKKEKKEKKEKAPKEAKAGGGGGGGGKKGGAAAAAADTTGPIPSQVDLRVGKIVSIERHPDADALYLEQVDFGEADGPRTILSGLVNFVPIEKMQNRMVIGVCNLKPASMRGIKSYGMLLCATHKDGKEGGVEPVVPPEGSQPGDKVWVEGFEGREPEAVLNPKKKIFETIQPGYTVTDKGECAWVGALPDAADPEADKKPRLLKTEKGVLSSGFVGASLS
;
A
#
# COMPACT_ATOMS: atom_id res chain seq x y z
N MET A 1 8.89 42.17 20.49
CA MET A 1 9.61 41.55 19.36
C MET A 1 9.43 40.04 19.50
N HIS A 2 8.38 39.48 18.89
CA HIS A 2 8.18 38.02 18.91
C HIS A 2 9.27 37.40 18.02
N ALA A 3 10.05 36.48 18.59
CA ALA A 3 10.94 35.64 17.79
C ALA A 3 10.10 34.97 16.68
N PRO A 4 10.61 34.85 15.44
CA PRO A 4 9.89 34.11 14.41
C PRO A 4 9.61 32.71 14.95
N SER A 5 8.35 32.27 14.87
CA SER A 5 7.93 30.95 15.34
C SER A 5 8.90 29.88 14.79
N ILE A 6 9.17 28.85 15.59
CA ILE A 6 10.00 27.70 15.19
C ILE A 6 9.48 27.10 13.87
N ARG A 7 8.17 27.24 13.58
CA ARG A 7 7.52 26.88 12.32
C ARG A 7 8.08 27.62 11.11
N HIS A 8 8.18 28.94 11.19
CA HIS A 8 8.75 29.77 10.12
C HIS A 8 10.25 29.52 9.98
N SER A 9 10.96 29.29 11.09
CA SER A 9 12.40 28.98 11.07
C SER A 9 12.69 27.61 10.46
N ALA A 10 11.84 26.62 10.66
CA ALA A 10 11.97 25.32 10.03
C ALA A 10 11.51 25.25 8.58
N PHE A 11 10.46 26.00 8.23
CA PHE A 11 10.04 26.22 6.85
C PHE A 11 11.19 26.84 6.03
N ARG A 12 11.92 27.80 6.61
CA ARG A 12 13.09 28.45 6.01
C ARG A 12 14.26 27.50 5.76
N CYS A 13 14.33 26.39 6.48
CA CYS A 13 15.56 25.65 6.68
C CYS A 13 15.52 24.23 6.11
N MET A 14 14.36 23.57 6.12
CA MET A 14 14.27 22.19 5.63
C MET A 14 14.26 22.04 4.11
N HIS A 15 14.12 23.12 3.33
CA HIS A 15 14.23 23.07 1.87
C HIS A 15 15.55 23.62 1.30
N ALA A 16 16.43 24.21 2.13
CA ALA A 16 17.82 24.44 1.69
C ALA A 16 18.55 23.11 1.40
N ALA A 17 18.14 21.99 2.04
CA ALA A 17 18.86 20.72 1.97
C ALA A 17 18.28 19.62 1.06
N THR A 18 17.16 19.85 0.38
CA THR A 18 16.63 18.89 -0.63
C THR A 18 17.14 19.19 -2.05
N THR A 19 18.11 20.09 -2.21
CA THR A 19 18.74 20.40 -3.50
C THR A 19 20.15 19.79 -3.60
N SER A 20 20.25 18.65 -4.29
CA SER A 20 21.52 18.10 -4.79
C SER A 20 22.14 19.03 -5.87
N PRO A 21 23.45 18.90 -6.20
CA PRO A 21 24.45 19.98 -6.24
C PRO A 21 24.49 20.84 -7.53
N SER A 22 23.49 20.78 -8.40
CA SER A 22 23.60 21.31 -9.77
C SER A 22 23.13 22.77 -9.95
N VAL A 23 22.89 23.52 -8.88
CA VAL A 23 22.50 24.94 -8.95
C VAL A 23 23.51 25.76 -8.15
N SER A 24 24.05 26.81 -8.76
CA SER A 24 25.09 27.65 -8.18
C SER A 24 24.68 28.16 -6.78
N SER A 25 25.61 28.07 -5.82
CA SER A 25 25.43 28.44 -4.41
C SER A 25 24.88 29.86 -4.20
N THR A 26 25.14 30.76 -5.14
CA THR A 26 24.68 32.15 -5.12
C THR A 26 23.16 32.29 -5.34
N SER A 27 22.54 31.44 -6.15
CA SER A 27 21.08 31.47 -6.40
C SER A 27 20.28 30.89 -5.23
N GLN A 28 20.87 29.95 -4.50
CA GLN A 28 20.26 29.34 -3.32
C GLN A 28 20.25 30.30 -2.12
N GLN A 29 21.35 31.03 -1.90
CA GLN A 29 21.44 32.04 -0.85
C GLN A 29 20.47 33.21 -1.08
N SER A 30 20.26 33.65 -2.33
CA SER A 30 19.32 34.72 -2.65
C SER A 30 17.85 34.32 -2.43
N ALA A 31 17.46 33.08 -2.76
CA ALA A 31 16.12 32.56 -2.46
C ALA A 31 15.84 32.47 -0.96
N ILE A 32 16.82 31.99 -0.17
CA ILE A 32 16.71 31.94 1.30
C ILE A 32 16.58 33.35 1.89
N GLN A 33 17.36 34.31 1.39
CA GLN A 33 17.33 35.69 1.86
C GLN A 33 16.01 36.40 1.50
N GLN A 34 15.41 36.09 0.34
CA GLN A 34 14.09 36.57 -0.05
C GLN A 34 12.95 35.98 0.81
N LEU A 35 13.10 34.77 1.34
CA LEU A 35 12.13 34.15 2.25
C LEU A 35 12.27 34.63 3.71
N GLN A 36 13.44 35.16 4.09
CA GLN A 36 13.67 35.70 5.44
C GLN A 36 12.90 37.00 5.72
N GLY A 37 12.59 37.80 4.68
CA GLY A 37 11.81 39.04 4.79
C GLY A 37 10.31 38.86 5.04
N ASP A 38 9.76 37.66 4.78
CA ASP A 38 8.32 37.41 4.74
C ASP A 38 7.81 36.62 5.96
N ALA A 39 8.24 37.00 7.18
CA ALA A 39 7.91 36.29 8.42
C ALA A 39 6.40 36.24 8.76
N ALA A 40 5.56 36.99 8.03
CA ALA A 40 4.12 37.10 8.25
C ALA A 40 3.25 36.33 7.24
N LEU A 41 3.85 35.68 6.23
CA LEU A 41 3.07 34.93 5.24
C LEU A 41 2.56 33.60 5.83
N PRO A 42 1.33 33.18 5.45
CA PRO A 42 0.84 31.82 5.68
C PRO A 42 1.78 30.76 5.11
N LEU A 43 1.86 29.60 5.75
CA LEU A 43 2.70 28.48 5.34
C LEU A 43 2.38 28.00 3.91
N VAL A 44 1.12 28.08 3.48
CA VAL A 44 0.74 27.75 2.09
C VAL A 44 1.38 28.71 1.09
N ASP A 45 1.34 30.01 1.36
CA ASP A 45 1.87 31.04 0.46
C ASP A 45 3.39 30.96 0.40
N LEU A 46 4.03 30.66 1.53
CA LEU A 46 5.46 30.36 1.58
C LEU A 46 5.79 29.12 0.75
N ALA A 47 4.96 28.08 0.76
CA ALA A 47 5.15 26.86 -0.04
C ALA A 47 4.95 27.12 -1.54
N ASP A 48 3.97 27.95 -1.91
CA ASP A 48 3.72 28.30 -3.31
C ASP A 48 4.88 29.18 -3.84
N LYS A 49 5.38 30.12 -3.04
CA LYS A 49 6.57 30.93 -3.37
C LYS A 49 7.83 30.07 -3.51
N LEU A 50 8.03 29.13 -2.59
CA LEU A 50 9.15 28.19 -2.64
C LEU A 50 9.09 27.29 -3.89
N ALA A 51 7.90 26.81 -4.26
CA ALA A 51 7.70 26.04 -5.48
C ALA A 51 8.01 26.86 -6.73
N GLY A 52 7.61 28.14 -6.75
CA GLY A 52 7.94 29.08 -7.83
C GLY A 52 9.44 29.35 -7.97
N LEU A 53 10.15 29.56 -6.85
CA LEU A 53 11.59 29.86 -6.85
C LEU A 53 12.45 28.64 -7.21
N THR A 54 12.05 27.45 -6.79
CA THR A 54 12.86 26.23 -6.96
C THR A 54 12.49 25.41 -8.19
N GLY A 55 11.30 25.60 -8.75
CA GLY A 55 10.73 24.73 -9.78
C GLY A 55 10.38 23.31 -9.29
N LYS A 56 10.46 23.05 -7.98
CA LYS A 56 10.34 21.71 -7.37
C LYS A 56 8.97 21.46 -6.73
N SER A 57 7.90 21.81 -7.43
CA SER A 57 6.53 21.70 -6.93
C SER A 57 6.18 20.28 -6.43
N THR A 58 6.65 19.24 -7.13
CA THR A 58 6.41 17.84 -6.77
C THR A 58 7.09 17.42 -5.47
N GLN A 59 8.28 17.94 -5.17
CA GLN A 59 8.98 17.65 -3.90
C GLN A 59 8.34 18.42 -2.73
N ILE A 60 7.76 19.58 -3.02
CA ILE A 60 7.12 20.44 -2.00
C ILE A 60 5.74 19.93 -1.62
N TYR A 61 4.94 19.53 -2.61
CA TYR A 61 3.52 19.19 -2.43
C TYR A 61 3.19 17.70 -2.59
N GLY A 62 4.12 16.89 -3.12
CA GLY A 62 3.83 15.54 -3.59
C GLY A 62 3.55 15.48 -5.10
N ALA A 63 3.62 14.28 -5.67
CA ALA A 63 3.59 14.05 -7.10
C ALA A 63 2.18 14.13 -7.73
N ASP A 64 1.13 13.88 -6.95
CA ASP A 64 -0.26 13.83 -7.42
C ASP A 64 -1.14 14.91 -6.77
N ASP A 65 -2.31 15.17 -7.37
CA ASP A 65 -3.25 16.21 -6.93
C ASP A 65 -3.80 15.96 -5.52
N LYS A 66 -3.91 14.69 -5.12
CA LYS A 66 -4.39 14.31 -3.80
C LYS A 66 -3.35 14.68 -2.74
N ALA A 67 -2.09 14.32 -2.96
CA ALA A 67 -0.97 14.67 -2.10
C ALA A 67 -0.82 16.18 -1.97
N LYS A 68 -0.96 16.91 -3.08
CA LYS A 68 -0.92 18.37 -3.09
C LYS A 68 -2.05 18.99 -2.27
N THR A 69 -3.26 18.47 -2.40
CA THR A 69 -4.43 18.93 -1.62
C THR A 69 -4.22 18.68 -0.12
N THR A 70 -3.86 17.45 0.26
CA THR A 70 -3.60 17.09 1.65
C THR A 70 -2.44 17.88 2.26
N THR A 71 -1.37 18.13 1.49
CA THR A 71 -0.26 19.00 1.94
C THR A 71 -0.77 20.40 2.26
N LYS A 72 -1.55 21.02 1.36
CA LYS A 72 -2.10 22.36 1.60
C LYS A 72 -3.04 22.40 2.80
N GLU A 73 -3.89 21.40 2.98
CA GLU A 73 -4.79 21.29 4.14
C GLU A 73 -4.01 21.24 5.46
N TRP A 74 -2.91 20.46 5.50
CA TRP A 74 -2.04 20.40 6.68
C TRP A 74 -1.34 21.73 6.97
N LEU A 75 -0.82 22.41 5.96
CA LEU A 75 -0.20 23.73 6.14
C LEU A 75 -1.22 24.75 6.68
N GLN A 76 -2.44 24.78 6.13
CA GLN A 76 -3.51 25.66 6.62
C GLN A 76 -3.92 25.31 8.05
N LYS A 77 -3.95 24.02 8.39
CA LYS A 77 -4.23 23.56 9.75
C LYS A 77 -3.16 24.05 10.71
N LEU A 78 -1.88 23.92 10.35
CA LEU A 78 -0.76 24.38 11.17
C LEU A 78 -0.77 25.89 11.36
N ASP A 79 -1.05 26.69 10.32
CA ASP A 79 -1.19 28.15 10.41
C ASP A 79 -2.26 28.58 11.44
N LYS A 80 -3.37 27.84 11.49
CA LYS A 80 -4.50 28.12 12.40
C LYS A 80 -4.32 27.52 13.79
N SER A 81 -3.37 26.61 13.97
CA SER A 81 -3.20 25.88 15.23
C SER A 81 -2.33 26.67 16.19
N ASP A 82 -2.74 26.78 17.44
CA ASP A 82 -1.86 27.25 18.51
C ASP A 82 -0.75 26.20 18.79
N GLU A 83 0.51 26.64 18.90
CA GLU A 83 1.66 25.74 19.13
C GLU A 83 1.57 25.02 20.46
N GLN A 84 1.17 25.73 21.52
CA GLN A 84 1.11 25.20 22.86
C GLN A 84 -0.04 24.18 22.97
N GLN A 85 -1.17 24.45 22.32
CA GLN A 85 -2.26 23.50 22.20
C GLN A 85 -1.88 22.28 21.36
N LEU A 86 -1.12 22.46 20.27
CA LEU A 86 -0.68 21.35 19.41
C LEU A 86 0.21 20.36 20.17
N VAL A 87 1.06 20.85 21.08
CA VAL A 87 1.96 20.03 21.89
C VAL A 87 1.43 19.76 23.30
N SER A 88 0.17 20.10 23.59
CA SER A 88 -0.49 19.71 24.84
C SER A 88 -0.74 18.19 24.86
N PRO A 89 -1.02 17.57 26.03
CA PRO A 89 -1.36 16.16 26.11
C PRO A 89 -2.52 15.76 25.18
N GLU A 90 -3.57 16.58 25.09
CA GLU A 90 -4.72 16.37 24.20
C GLU A 90 -4.34 16.59 22.72
N GLY A 91 -3.51 17.60 22.44
CA GLY A 91 -3.00 17.88 21.11
C GLY A 91 -2.16 16.73 20.56
N LEU A 92 -1.21 16.24 21.36
CA LEU A 92 -0.37 15.09 21.03
C LEU A 92 -1.20 13.82 20.84
N LYS A 93 -2.23 13.59 21.67
CA LYS A 93 -3.13 12.46 21.50
C LYS A 93 -3.92 12.52 20.19
N SER A 94 -4.49 13.68 19.87
CA SER A 94 -5.20 13.88 18.60
C SER A 94 -4.27 13.75 17.39
N LEU A 95 -3.04 14.24 17.52
CA LEU A 95 -2.02 14.10 16.48
C LEU A 95 -1.59 12.63 16.31
N ASN A 96 -1.47 11.89 17.42
CA ASN A 96 -1.13 10.48 17.41
C ASN A 96 -2.13 9.64 16.61
N GLU A 97 -3.44 9.90 16.79
CA GLU A 97 -4.50 9.25 16.01
C GLU A 97 -4.40 9.56 14.51
N GLN A 98 -4.08 10.80 14.15
CA GLN A 98 -3.91 11.20 12.75
C GLN A 98 -2.66 10.59 12.11
N LEU A 99 -1.60 10.37 12.90
CA LEU A 99 -0.32 9.81 12.45
C LEU A 99 -0.26 8.28 12.49
N ASP A 100 -1.28 7.62 13.04
CA ASP A 100 -1.31 6.17 13.26
C ASP A 100 -1.22 5.34 11.97
N SER A 101 -1.94 5.78 10.94
CA SER A 101 -2.05 5.05 9.67
C SER A 101 -1.14 5.57 8.55
N VAL A 102 -0.28 6.56 8.85
CA VAL A 102 0.51 7.27 7.85
C VAL A 102 1.99 7.31 8.20
N THR A 103 2.86 7.16 7.19
CA THR A 103 4.31 7.36 7.37
C THR A 103 4.69 8.82 7.18
N TYR A 104 4.14 9.44 6.12
CA TYR A 104 4.19 10.86 5.82
C TYR A 104 2.77 11.39 5.63
N LEU A 105 2.56 12.70 5.77
CA LEU A 105 1.23 13.30 5.83
C LEU A 105 0.43 13.18 4.52
N SER A 106 1.10 13.10 3.38
CA SER A 106 0.43 13.25 2.07
C SER A 106 0.98 12.39 0.94
N ALA A 107 2.21 11.89 1.02
CA ALA A 107 2.88 11.16 -0.06
C ALA A 107 3.71 9.98 0.49
N ASN A 108 4.45 9.32 -0.41
CA ASN A 108 5.42 8.27 -0.03
C ASN A 108 6.81 8.85 0.33
N GLU A 109 6.97 10.17 0.25
CA GLU A 109 8.17 10.92 0.58
C GLU A 109 7.78 12.14 1.44
N PRO A 110 8.68 12.69 2.27
CA PRO A 110 8.37 13.84 3.11
C PRO A 110 8.07 15.07 2.27
N THR A 111 6.89 15.69 2.46
CA THR A 111 6.53 16.95 1.83
C THR A 111 6.77 18.13 2.78
N VAL A 112 6.54 19.36 2.31
CA VAL A 112 6.71 20.55 3.16
C VAL A 112 5.79 20.53 4.39
N ALA A 113 4.64 19.84 4.32
CA ALA A 113 3.76 19.66 5.46
C ALA A 113 4.42 18.81 6.56
N ASP A 114 5.14 17.75 6.18
CA ASP A 114 5.84 16.90 7.15
C ASP A 114 6.91 17.68 7.90
N LEU A 115 7.68 18.47 7.16
CA LEU A 115 8.74 19.31 7.70
C LEU A 115 8.16 20.40 8.62
N ALA A 116 7.06 21.05 8.22
CA ALA A 116 6.38 22.05 9.04
C ALA A 116 5.83 21.46 10.35
N LEU A 117 5.19 20.28 10.28
CA LEU A 117 4.69 19.58 11.45
C LEU A 117 5.83 19.14 12.37
N PHE A 118 6.85 18.49 11.83
CA PHE A 118 8.03 18.03 12.56
C PHE A 118 8.65 19.14 13.39
N ALA A 119 8.89 20.29 12.77
CA ALA A 119 9.46 21.42 13.47
C ALA A 119 8.56 22.01 14.55
N SER A 120 7.25 21.96 14.35
CA SER A 120 6.28 22.43 15.35
C SER A 120 6.34 21.58 16.62
N ILE A 121 6.54 20.26 16.47
CA ILE A 121 6.40 19.32 17.58
C ILE A 121 7.75 18.84 18.15
N TYR A 122 8.83 18.84 17.36
CA TYR A 122 10.15 18.32 17.77
C TYR A 122 10.66 18.90 19.10
N PRO A 123 10.62 20.22 19.36
CA PRO A 123 11.16 20.78 20.61
C PRO A 123 10.46 20.27 21.87
N ALA A 124 9.18 19.92 21.76
CA ALA A 124 8.38 19.34 22.84
C ALA A 124 8.58 17.82 22.90
N VAL A 125 8.43 17.14 21.77
CA VAL A 125 8.49 15.66 21.67
C VAL A 125 9.86 15.12 22.06
N SER A 126 10.94 15.79 21.68
CA SER A 126 12.31 15.41 22.05
C SER A 126 12.60 15.46 23.56
N LYS A 127 11.72 16.09 24.35
CA LYS A 127 11.85 16.23 25.81
C LYS A 127 10.79 15.46 26.60
N LEU A 128 9.88 14.75 25.93
CA LEU A 128 8.85 13.96 26.58
C LEU A 128 9.47 12.85 27.42
N GLN A 129 8.86 12.58 28.57
CA GLN A 129 9.25 11.45 29.40
C GLN A 129 8.84 10.12 28.73
N PRO A 130 9.49 8.99 29.06
CA PRO A 130 9.19 7.70 28.43
C PRO A 130 7.69 7.34 28.45
N ALA A 131 7.01 7.55 29.57
CA ALA A 131 5.57 7.28 29.70
C ALA A 131 4.71 8.11 28.72
N GLU A 132 5.07 9.36 28.46
CA GLU A 132 4.36 10.25 27.52
C GLU A 132 4.65 9.87 26.06
N GLN A 133 5.86 9.39 25.78
CA GLN A 133 6.22 8.83 24.48
C GLN A 133 5.43 7.54 24.22
N HIS A 134 5.31 6.65 25.22
CA HIS A 134 4.54 5.41 25.12
C HIS A 134 3.04 5.64 24.96
N ALA A 135 2.52 6.73 25.54
CA ALA A 135 1.14 7.14 25.33
C ALA A 135 0.88 7.68 23.90
N ASN A 136 1.92 8.12 23.19
CA ASN A 136 1.85 8.71 21.85
C ASN A 136 2.85 8.07 20.87
N PRO A 137 2.75 6.75 20.61
CA PRO A 137 3.75 6.00 19.85
C PRO A 137 3.90 6.46 18.40
N SER A 138 2.81 6.87 17.75
CA SER A 138 2.80 7.35 16.36
C SER A 138 3.48 8.70 16.23
N VAL A 139 3.33 9.58 17.23
CA VAL A 139 4.05 10.86 17.30
C VAL A 139 5.55 10.61 17.52
N ALA A 140 5.91 9.77 18.49
CA ALA A 140 7.31 9.45 18.78
C ALA A 140 8.01 8.81 17.57
N ARG A 141 7.34 7.84 16.92
CA ARG A 141 7.79 7.23 15.65
C ARG A 141 8.00 8.28 14.56
N TYR A 142 7.03 9.18 14.38
CA TYR A 142 7.07 10.18 13.32
C TYR A 142 8.24 11.15 13.49
N VAL A 143 8.47 11.63 14.72
CA VAL A 143 9.59 12.50 15.06
C VAL A 143 10.94 11.77 14.91
N SER A 144 11.03 10.53 15.37
CA SER A 144 12.24 9.70 15.18
C SER A 144 12.57 9.53 13.72
N HIS A 145 11.59 9.10 12.91
CA HIS A 145 11.75 8.88 11.48
C HIS A 145 12.26 10.13 10.77
N LEU A 146 11.61 11.28 10.94
CA LEU A 146 12.01 12.53 10.28
C LEU A 146 13.36 13.07 10.79
N SER A 147 13.67 12.91 12.08
CA SER A 147 14.97 13.33 12.63
C SER A 147 16.16 12.52 12.08
N ASN A 148 15.92 11.28 11.67
CA ASN A 148 16.93 10.37 11.12
C ASN A 148 17.06 10.42 9.60
N LEU A 149 16.21 11.18 8.89
CA LEU A 149 16.37 11.39 7.46
C LEU A 149 17.61 12.26 7.17
N SER A 150 18.55 11.74 6.38
CA SER A 150 19.80 12.45 6.09
C SER A 150 19.60 13.83 5.44
N THR A 151 18.54 14.00 4.65
CA THR A 151 18.15 15.29 4.05
C THR A 151 17.70 16.29 5.10
N VAL A 152 16.88 15.86 6.05
CA VAL A 152 16.39 16.68 7.17
C VAL A 152 17.53 17.05 8.12
N ALA A 153 18.38 16.08 8.49
CA ALA A 153 19.53 16.31 9.36
C ALA A 153 20.52 17.32 8.74
N LYS A 154 20.83 17.18 7.44
CA LYS A 154 21.66 18.17 6.72
C LYS A 154 21.02 19.55 6.72
N ALA A 155 19.71 19.64 6.51
CA ALA A 155 18.97 20.89 6.56
C ALA A 155 19.01 21.55 7.93
N ALA A 156 18.68 20.80 8.96
CA ALA A 156 18.62 21.32 10.33
C ALA A 156 20.01 21.81 10.80
N ASN A 157 21.08 21.10 10.42
CA ASN A 157 22.46 21.51 10.70
C ASN A 157 22.86 22.77 9.94
N ALA A 158 22.62 22.84 8.64
CA ALA A 158 22.92 24.02 7.82
C ALA A 158 22.18 25.28 8.34
N ALA A 159 21.02 25.06 8.92
CA ALA A 159 20.14 26.06 9.48
C ALA A 159 20.34 26.36 10.98
N GLN A 160 21.19 25.60 11.65
CA GLN A 160 21.43 25.71 13.10
C GLN A 160 20.13 25.62 13.93
N LEU A 161 19.18 24.76 13.53
CA LEU A 161 17.90 24.60 14.23
C LEU A 161 18.01 23.83 15.56
N GLY A 162 19.17 23.23 15.83
CA GLY A 162 19.38 22.44 17.05
C GLY A 162 18.60 21.12 17.08
N PHE A 163 18.11 20.64 15.93
CA PHE A 163 17.52 19.31 15.84
C PHE A 163 18.62 18.26 15.83
N THR A 164 18.46 17.26 16.69
CA THR A 164 19.33 16.08 16.81
C THR A 164 18.53 14.83 16.47
N SER A 165 19.22 13.75 16.12
CA SER A 165 18.59 12.44 15.97
C SER A 165 17.87 12.09 17.28
N PHE A 166 16.59 11.72 17.16
CA PHE A 166 15.72 11.38 18.26
C PHE A 166 15.36 9.89 18.15
N GLU A 167 15.61 9.16 19.23
CA GLU A 167 15.17 7.76 19.37
C GLU A 167 14.16 7.64 20.51
N PRO A 168 12.99 6.99 20.30
CA PRO A 168 12.03 6.76 21.36
C PRO A 168 12.64 5.89 22.46
N THR A 169 12.24 6.12 23.70
CA THR A 169 12.66 5.26 24.82
C THR A 169 11.85 3.97 24.79
N TYR A 170 12.54 2.83 24.70
CA TYR A 170 11.91 1.51 24.71
C TYR A 170 11.79 0.90 26.11
N ASP A 171 12.60 1.37 27.06
CA ASP A 171 12.54 0.94 28.46
C ASP A 171 11.20 1.33 29.09
N GLY A 172 10.56 0.35 29.74
CA GLY A 172 9.27 0.56 30.40
C GLY A 172 8.08 0.62 29.45
N MET A 173 8.23 0.24 28.17
CA MET A 173 7.08 0.09 27.28
C MET A 173 6.03 -0.83 27.93
N PRO A 174 4.73 -0.46 27.87
CA PRO A 174 3.67 -1.30 28.37
C PRO A 174 3.81 -2.70 27.78
N ALA A 175 3.78 -3.71 28.65
CA ALA A 175 3.76 -5.09 28.19
C ALA A 175 2.59 -5.22 27.21
N ILE A 176 2.87 -5.72 26.00
CA ILE A 176 1.85 -5.96 25.00
C ILE A 176 0.94 -7.06 25.56
N GLU A 177 -0.13 -6.66 26.25
CA GLU A 177 -1.16 -7.57 26.71
C GLU A 177 -1.87 -8.11 25.47
N ARG A 178 -1.38 -9.26 24.98
CA ARG A 178 -2.06 -10.03 23.95
C ARG A 178 -3.40 -10.44 24.54
N ALA A 179 -4.49 -9.86 24.03
CA ALA A 179 -5.84 -10.23 24.41
C ALA A 179 -5.97 -11.75 24.38
N LYS A 180 -6.40 -12.36 25.49
CA LYS A 180 -6.58 -13.82 25.55
C LYS A 180 -7.58 -14.21 24.45
N PRO A 181 -7.42 -15.39 23.83
CA PRO A 181 -8.32 -15.85 22.76
C PRO A 181 -9.82 -15.80 23.14
N GLU A 182 -10.12 -15.90 24.42
CA GLU A 182 -11.45 -15.84 25.02
C GLU A 182 -12.04 -14.42 24.98
N ASP A 183 -11.22 -13.40 25.26
CA ASP A 183 -11.62 -11.99 25.23
C ASP A 183 -11.82 -11.48 23.78
N LEU A 184 -11.04 -12.01 22.82
CA LEU A 184 -11.23 -11.74 21.39
C LEU A 184 -12.56 -12.33 20.86
N LYS A 185 -13.00 -13.48 21.38
CA LYS A 185 -14.32 -14.06 21.08
C LYS A 185 -15.44 -13.23 21.69
N LYS A 186 -15.24 -12.71 22.91
CA LYS A 186 -16.22 -11.88 23.62
C LYS A 186 -16.35 -10.48 22.99
N ALA A 187 -15.24 -9.87 22.57
CA ALA A 187 -15.22 -8.59 21.85
C ALA A 187 -15.84 -8.70 20.45
N LYS A 188 -15.56 -9.78 19.71
CA LYS A 188 -16.23 -10.08 18.43
C LYS A 188 -17.73 -10.35 18.59
N LYS A 189 -18.15 -10.91 19.73
CA LYS A 189 -19.58 -11.13 20.03
C LYS A 189 -20.27 -9.81 20.41
N ALA A 190 -19.63 -8.97 21.23
CA ALA A 190 -20.14 -7.66 21.62
C ALA A 190 -20.22 -6.68 20.43
N SER A 191 -19.26 -6.68 19.50
CA SER A 191 -19.33 -5.84 18.29
C SER A 191 -20.40 -6.31 17.31
N LYS A 192 -20.70 -7.61 17.28
CA LYS A 192 -21.76 -8.20 16.45
C LYS A 192 -23.14 -7.96 17.04
N GLU A 193 -23.26 -7.96 18.38
CA GLU A 193 -24.47 -7.57 19.10
C GLU A 193 -24.72 -6.06 18.99
N ALA A 194 -23.72 -5.19 19.14
CA ALA A 194 -23.86 -3.74 18.95
C ALA A 194 -24.26 -3.35 17.51
N ALA A 195 -23.72 -4.04 16.50
CA ALA A 195 -24.13 -3.85 15.11
C ALA A 195 -25.54 -4.39 14.80
N ALA A 196 -26.02 -5.39 15.55
CA ALA A 196 -27.38 -5.90 15.45
C ALA A 196 -28.40 -4.98 16.15
N VAL A 197 -28.03 -4.30 17.24
CA VAL A 197 -28.91 -3.33 17.92
C VAL A 197 -29.04 -2.03 17.12
N ALA A 198 -28.00 -1.61 16.39
CA ALA A 198 -28.05 -0.42 15.53
C ALA A 198 -28.89 -0.61 14.24
N ALA A 199 -29.17 -1.86 13.84
CA ALA A 199 -29.94 -2.18 12.63
C ALA A 199 -31.44 -2.46 12.90
N GLY A 200 -31.88 -2.50 14.15
CA GLY A 200 -33.24 -2.88 14.54
C GLY A 200 -33.86 -1.89 15.52
N GLY A 201 -34.22 -0.69 15.05
CA GLY A 201 -34.79 0.33 15.93
C GLY A 201 -35.28 1.61 15.25
N SER A 202 -36.19 1.51 14.29
CA SER A 202 -37.14 2.58 13.98
C SER A 202 -38.35 2.06 13.22
N LYS A 203 -39.31 1.47 13.95
CA LYS A 203 -40.75 1.77 13.83
C LYS A 203 -41.61 0.87 14.72
N LYS A 204 -42.13 1.47 15.79
CA LYS A 204 -43.46 1.27 16.40
C LYS A 204 -43.61 2.47 17.35
N GLU A 205 -44.63 3.32 17.25
CA GLU A 205 -46.09 3.13 17.35
C GLU A 205 -46.75 4.40 16.78
N ALA A 206 -48.03 4.49 16.40
CA ALA A 206 -49.14 3.57 16.27
C ALA A 206 -50.10 4.20 15.24
N ALA A 207 -50.89 3.37 14.57
CA ALA A 207 -51.92 3.80 13.63
C ALA A 207 -53.18 4.26 14.37
N GLU A 208 -53.88 5.27 13.85
CA GLU A 208 -55.35 5.28 13.81
C GLU A 208 -55.87 6.22 12.70
N GLN A 209 -56.75 5.64 11.86
CA GLN A 209 -57.91 6.25 11.16
C GLN A 209 -57.59 7.33 10.08
N GLN A 210 -58.16 7.38 8.87
CA GLN A 210 -59.30 6.78 8.16
C GLN A 210 -58.99 6.99 6.65
N GLN A 211 -59.10 5.96 5.81
CA GLN A 211 -60.25 5.68 4.93
C GLN A 211 -60.27 6.45 3.58
N GLU A 212 -60.25 5.65 2.50
CA GLU A 212 -60.84 5.90 1.17
C GLU A 212 -60.38 7.08 0.29
N GLN A 213 -59.63 6.77 -0.78
CA GLN A 213 -60.17 6.70 -2.16
C GLN A 213 -59.08 6.31 -3.18
N GLN A 214 -59.30 5.18 -3.87
CA GLN A 214 -58.81 4.91 -5.23
C GLN A 214 -59.69 5.71 -6.24
N PRO A 215 -59.32 5.98 -7.53
CA PRO A 215 -58.66 5.00 -8.43
C PRO A 215 -57.75 5.52 -9.59
N LYS A 216 -56.97 4.55 -10.12
CA LYS A 216 -56.61 4.25 -11.54
C LYS A 216 -56.09 5.33 -12.51
N LYS A 217 -54.88 5.10 -13.07
CA LYS A 217 -54.54 4.77 -14.50
C LYS A 217 -53.03 5.00 -14.75
N GLU A 218 -52.26 3.97 -15.09
CA GLU A 218 -51.89 3.52 -16.45
C GLU A 218 -50.93 4.43 -17.28
N LYS A 219 -49.68 3.96 -17.41
CA LYS A 219 -48.97 3.59 -18.67
C LYS A 219 -48.68 4.66 -19.75
N LYS A 220 -47.38 4.87 -20.05
CA LYS A 220 -46.67 4.89 -21.37
C LYS A 220 -45.48 5.88 -21.35
N GLU A 221 -44.24 5.40 -21.46
CA GLU A 221 -43.43 5.17 -22.69
C GLU A 221 -42.60 6.39 -23.16
N LYS A 222 -41.27 6.23 -23.02
CA LYS A 222 -40.21 6.31 -24.07
C LYS A 222 -40.43 7.23 -25.29
N LYS A 223 -39.57 8.25 -25.44
CA LYS A 223 -38.97 8.79 -26.68
C LYS A 223 -38.13 10.04 -26.32
N GLU A 224 -37.05 10.49 -26.94
CA GLU A 224 -36.00 10.01 -27.85
C GLU A 224 -35.08 11.23 -28.09
N LYS A 225 -33.84 10.98 -28.49
CA LYS A 225 -32.87 11.96 -29.01
C LYS A 225 -33.43 12.77 -30.19
N ALA A 226 -32.89 13.98 -30.39
CA ALA A 226 -32.16 14.46 -31.58
C ALA A 226 -32.20 16.02 -31.63
N PRO A 227 -31.57 16.70 -32.60
CA PRO A 227 -30.14 16.84 -32.86
C PRO A 227 -29.74 18.33 -33.02
N LYS A 228 -28.44 18.63 -33.21
CA LYS A 228 -28.03 19.85 -33.92
C LYS A 228 -26.74 19.65 -34.71
N GLU A 229 -26.89 19.72 -36.04
CA GLU A 229 -25.87 19.82 -37.09
C GLU A 229 -25.14 21.18 -37.03
N ALA A 230 -23.81 21.21 -37.12
CA ALA A 230 -22.97 21.38 -38.33
C ALA A 230 -22.75 22.83 -38.80
N LYS A 231 -21.47 23.23 -38.88
CA LYS A 231 -20.95 24.08 -39.96
C LYS A 231 -19.63 23.50 -40.44
N ALA A 232 -19.54 23.41 -41.77
CA ALA A 232 -18.48 22.79 -42.55
C ALA A 232 -17.44 23.81 -43.06
N GLY A 233 -16.31 23.26 -43.52
CA GLY A 233 -15.34 23.87 -44.44
C GLY A 233 -13.91 23.85 -43.86
N GLY A 234 -12.90 23.20 -44.43
CA GLY A 234 -12.78 22.40 -45.65
C GLY A 234 -11.29 22.28 -46.03
N GLY A 235 -10.88 21.09 -46.52
CA GLY A 235 -9.64 20.82 -47.29
C GLY A 235 -8.31 20.79 -46.51
N GLY A 236 -7.40 19.83 -46.66
CA GLY A 236 -7.33 18.64 -47.51
C GLY A 236 -5.92 18.04 -47.44
N GLY A 237 -5.83 16.74 -47.73
CA GLY A 237 -4.64 16.10 -48.31
C GLY A 237 -3.61 15.48 -47.35
N GLY A 238 -3.41 14.16 -47.49
CA GLY A 238 -2.15 13.51 -47.10
C GLY A 238 -2.33 12.13 -46.48
N GLY A 239 -2.32 11.07 -47.30
CA GLY A 239 -2.53 9.68 -46.89
C GLY A 239 -1.40 9.06 -46.07
N GLY A 240 -1.74 7.96 -45.38
CA GLY A 240 -0.78 7.19 -44.59
C GLY A 240 -1.41 5.99 -43.87
N LYS A 241 -1.87 5.01 -44.66
CA LYS A 241 -2.44 3.74 -44.21
C LYS A 241 -1.39 2.91 -43.46
N LYS A 242 -1.60 2.66 -42.16
CA LYS A 242 -1.14 1.42 -41.50
C LYS A 242 -2.11 1.07 -40.36
N GLY A 243 -3.05 0.20 -40.70
CA GLY A 243 -3.91 -0.47 -39.74
C GLY A 243 -3.14 -1.54 -38.97
N GLY A 244 -3.66 -1.87 -37.79
CA GLY A 244 -3.13 -2.97 -36.99
C GLY A 244 -3.61 -2.92 -35.55
N ALA A 245 -4.93 -2.95 -35.37
CA ALA A 245 -5.69 -3.40 -34.21
C ALA A 245 -5.03 -3.29 -32.83
N ALA A 246 -5.49 -2.31 -32.06
CA ALA A 246 -5.66 -2.46 -30.62
C ALA A 246 -6.53 -3.72 -30.37
N ALA A 247 -5.89 -4.79 -29.89
CA ALA A 247 -6.63 -5.93 -29.35
C ALA A 247 -7.18 -5.50 -27.99
N ALA A 248 -8.48 -5.24 -28.03
CA ALA A 248 -9.35 -4.97 -26.91
C ALA A 248 -9.07 -5.89 -25.71
N ALA A 249 -9.13 -5.29 -24.53
CA ALA A 249 -9.48 -5.96 -23.29
C ALA A 249 -10.69 -6.87 -23.56
N ALA A 250 -10.45 -8.18 -23.60
CA ALA A 250 -11.52 -9.15 -23.59
C ALA A 250 -12.11 -9.14 -22.17
N ASP A 251 -13.30 -8.55 -22.05
CA ASP A 251 -14.23 -8.82 -20.96
C ASP A 251 -14.37 -10.34 -20.85
N THR A 252 -13.80 -10.93 -19.80
CA THR A 252 -13.93 -12.37 -19.52
C THR A 252 -14.71 -12.52 -18.22
N THR A 253 -15.81 -13.24 -18.34
CA THR A 253 -16.74 -13.66 -17.31
C THR A 253 -16.06 -14.56 -16.26
N GLY A 254 -15.49 -13.96 -15.21
CA GLY A 254 -15.10 -14.66 -13.97
C GLY A 254 -13.60 -14.66 -13.67
N PRO A 255 -13.19 -15.15 -12.48
CA PRO A 255 -11.79 -15.29 -12.08
C PRO A 255 -11.02 -16.24 -12.99
N ILE A 256 -9.89 -15.78 -13.54
CA ILE A 256 -9.00 -16.58 -14.39
C ILE A 256 -7.55 -16.55 -13.89
N PRO A 257 -6.75 -17.60 -14.12
CA PRO A 257 -5.37 -17.68 -13.62
C PRO A 257 -4.46 -16.53 -14.07
N SER A 258 -4.65 -16.02 -15.29
CA SER A 258 -3.82 -14.93 -15.82
C SER A 258 -3.94 -13.62 -15.06
N GLN A 259 -4.98 -13.44 -14.24
CA GLN A 259 -5.11 -12.24 -13.39
C GLN A 259 -4.10 -12.24 -12.23
N VAL A 260 -3.55 -13.40 -11.87
CA VAL A 260 -2.61 -13.57 -10.76
C VAL A 260 -1.18 -13.41 -11.25
N ASP A 261 -0.41 -12.52 -10.61
CA ASP A 261 0.98 -12.26 -10.96
C ASP A 261 1.88 -13.26 -10.23
N LEU A 262 2.27 -14.31 -10.94
CA LEU A 262 3.22 -15.31 -10.46
C LEU A 262 4.61 -15.01 -11.01
N ARG A 263 5.60 -14.91 -10.12
CA ARG A 263 7.00 -14.65 -10.50
C ARG A 263 7.96 -15.56 -9.78
N VAL A 264 9.08 -15.83 -10.42
CA VAL A 264 10.23 -16.45 -9.76
C VAL A 264 10.87 -15.42 -8.83
N GLY A 265 11.17 -15.83 -7.60
CA GLY A 265 11.92 -15.04 -6.63
C GLY A 265 13.09 -15.81 -6.04
N LYS A 266 14.03 -15.08 -5.42
CA LYS A 266 15.16 -15.63 -4.67
C LYS A 266 15.13 -15.12 -3.24
N ILE A 267 15.18 -16.03 -2.27
CA ILE A 267 15.28 -15.66 -0.86
C ILE A 267 16.69 -15.14 -0.58
N VAL A 268 16.84 -13.83 -0.37
CA VAL A 268 18.13 -13.19 -0.10
C VAL A 268 18.50 -13.23 1.38
N SER A 269 17.51 -13.16 2.26
CA SER A 269 17.67 -13.39 3.69
C SER A 269 16.43 -14.03 4.27
N ILE A 270 16.62 -14.85 5.31
CA ILE A 270 15.54 -15.47 6.06
C ILE A 270 15.86 -15.46 7.56
N GLU A 271 14.86 -15.12 8.36
CA GLU A 271 14.93 -15.11 9.82
C GLU A 271 13.66 -15.72 10.40
N ARG A 272 13.71 -16.20 11.65
CA ARG A 272 12.48 -16.59 12.36
C ARG A 272 11.73 -15.34 12.78
N HIS A 273 10.40 -15.35 12.65
CA HIS A 273 9.60 -14.22 13.06
C HIS A 273 9.72 -14.02 14.59
N PRO A 274 9.98 -12.79 15.09
CA PRO A 274 10.24 -12.54 16.51
C PRO A 274 9.05 -12.90 17.41
N ASP A 275 7.83 -12.63 16.94
CA ASP A 275 6.60 -12.85 17.69
C ASP A 275 5.77 -14.10 17.27
N ALA A 276 6.29 -14.95 16.37
CA ALA A 276 5.53 -16.09 15.84
C ALA A 276 6.39 -17.31 15.46
N ASP A 277 6.29 -18.35 16.29
CA ASP A 277 7.11 -19.56 16.16
C ASP A 277 6.94 -20.33 14.84
N ALA A 278 5.78 -20.18 14.20
CA ALA A 278 5.45 -20.89 12.96
C ALA A 278 5.79 -20.09 11.69
N LEU A 279 6.24 -18.84 11.81
CA LEU A 279 6.47 -17.95 10.68
C LEU A 279 7.95 -17.66 10.48
N TYR A 280 8.37 -17.66 9.22
CA TYR A 280 9.61 -17.05 8.79
C TYR A 280 9.34 -15.62 8.30
N LEU A 281 10.38 -14.80 8.40
CA LEU A 281 10.48 -13.48 7.78
C LEU A 281 11.53 -13.58 6.68
N GLU A 282 11.09 -13.52 5.43
CA GLU A 282 11.96 -13.60 4.26
C GLU A 282 12.06 -12.26 3.54
N GLN A 283 13.27 -11.92 3.10
CA GLN A 283 13.45 -10.94 2.03
C GLN A 283 13.60 -11.70 0.73
N VAL A 284 12.69 -11.48 -0.21
CA VAL A 284 12.62 -12.21 -1.48
C VAL A 284 12.76 -11.25 -2.64
N ASP A 285 13.81 -11.42 -3.42
CA ASP A 285 14.05 -10.67 -4.65
C ASP A 285 13.21 -11.26 -5.79
N PHE A 286 12.27 -10.47 -6.32
CA PHE A 286 11.44 -10.81 -7.48
C PHE A 286 11.86 -10.03 -8.74
N GLY A 287 13.11 -9.57 -8.81
CA GLY A 287 13.65 -8.82 -9.96
C GLY A 287 13.09 -7.42 -10.10
N GLU A 288 12.62 -6.82 -9.00
CA GLU A 288 11.98 -5.51 -8.98
C GLU A 288 12.99 -4.39 -8.70
N ALA A 289 12.76 -3.21 -9.28
CA ALA A 289 13.65 -2.07 -9.12
C ALA A 289 13.70 -1.54 -7.67
N ASP A 290 12.61 -1.71 -6.91
CA ASP A 290 12.48 -1.28 -5.51
C ASP A 290 13.21 -2.23 -4.53
N GLY A 291 13.76 -3.34 -5.02
CA GLY A 291 14.51 -4.32 -4.24
C GLY A 291 13.66 -5.49 -3.70
N PRO A 292 14.24 -6.31 -2.79
CA PRO A 292 13.56 -7.47 -2.23
C PRO A 292 12.30 -7.10 -1.43
N ARG A 293 11.28 -7.94 -1.53
CA ARG A 293 10.04 -7.81 -0.74
C ARG A 293 10.14 -8.56 0.58
N THR A 294 9.55 -7.98 1.62
CA THR A 294 9.30 -8.71 2.87
C THR A 294 8.12 -9.65 2.69
N ILE A 295 8.37 -10.94 2.86
CA ILE A 295 7.39 -12.02 2.81
C ILE A 295 7.36 -12.71 4.17
N LEU A 296 6.17 -13.14 4.59
CA LEU A 296 5.99 -13.96 5.78
C LEU A 296 5.43 -15.32 5.35
N SER A 297 6.17 -16.40 5.59
CA SER A 297 5.73 -17.75 5.26
C SER A 297 5.56 -18.63 6.50
N GLY A 298 4.55 -19.50 6.48
CA GLY A 298 4.27 -20.46 7.56
C GLY A 298 5.08 -21.75 7.48
N LEU A 299 6.36 -21.67 7.11
CA LEU A 299 7.18 -22.83 6.73
C LEU A 299 8.10 -23.37 7.84
N VAL A 300 8.15 -22.75 9.02
CA VAL A 300 9.10 -23.12 10.10
C VAL A 300 9.01 -24.60 10.50
N ASN A 301 7.80 -25.16 10.51
CA ASN A 301 7.57 -26.55 10.91
C ASN A 301 7.78 -27.56 9.76
N PHE A 302 8.04 -27.09 8.54
CA PHE A 302 8.06 -27.94 7.34
C PHE A 302 9.41 -27.93 6.65
N VAL A 303 10.05 -26.76 6.53
CA VAL A 303 11.33 -26.62 5.82
C VAL A 303 12.33 -25.94 6.74
N PRO A 304 13.49 -26.55 7.01
CA PRO A 304 14.52 -25.95 7.84
C PRO A 304 15.15 -24.73 7.15
N ILE A 305 15.60 -23.76 7.94
CA ILE A 305 16.04 -22.44 7.47
C ILE A 305 17.23 -22.53 6.50
N GLU A 306 18.10 -23.53 6.68
CA GLU A 306 19.28 -23.78 5.85
C GLU A 306 18.89 -24.21 4.43
N LYS A 307 17.71 -24.81 4.26
CA LYS A 307 17.16 -25.18 2.95
C LYS A 307 16.37 -24.05 2.30
N MET A 308 16.12 -22.96 3.01
CA MET A 308 15.36 -21.81 2.52
C MET A 308 16.28 -20.67 2.09
N GLN A 309 17.38 -20.44 2.79
CA GLN A 309 18.35 -19.40 2.43
C GLN A 309 18.86 -19.59 1.00
N ASN A 310 18.85 -18.53 0.19
CA ASN A 310 19.24 -18.54 -1.24
C ASN A 310 18.39 -19.45 -2.15
N ARG A 311 17.27 -19.99 -1.66
CA ARG A 311 16.39 -20.84 -2.46
C ARG A 311 15.63 -20.01 -3.49
N MET A 312 15.48 -20.58 -4.68
CA MET A 312 14.58 -20.07 -5.70
C MET A 312 13.15 -20.54 -5.42
N VAL A 313 12.20 -19.62 -5.45
CA VAL A 313 10.81 -19.83 -5.05
C VAL A 313 9.87 -19.16 -6.06
N ILE A 314 8.58 -19.48 -5.96
CA ILE A 314 7.54 -18.82 -6.75
C ILE A 314 6.70 -17.96 -5.81
N GLY A 315 6.50 -16.69 -6.17
CA GLY A 315 5.73 -15.74 -5.39
C GLY A 315 4.48 -15.27 -6.12
N VAL A 316 3.40 -15.09 -5.35
CA VAL A 316 2.20 -14.36 -5.77
C VAL A 316 2.40 -12.88 -5.44
N CYS A 317 2.62 -12.05 -6.47
CA CYS A 317 3.17 -10.70 -6.32
C CYS A 317 2.12 -9.57 -6.36
N ASN A 318 0.88 -9.85 -6.78
CA ASN A 318 -0.17 -8.84 -6.90
C ASN A 318 -1.28 -8.98 -5.84
N LEU A 319 -1.02 -9.69 -4.73
CA LEU A 319 -1.91 -9.69 -3.57
C LEU A 319 -1.83 -8.36 -2.81
N LYS A 320 -2.94 -7.94 -2.20
CA LYS A 320 -2.92 -6.80 -1.28
C LYS A 320 -2.03 -7.17 -0.07
N PRO A 321 -1.11 -6.29 0.38
CA PRO A 321 -0.26 -6.58 1.53
C PRO A 321 -1.07 -6.97 2.77
N ALA A 322 -0.61 -8.00 3.47
CA ALA A 322 -1.27 -8.55 4.65
C ALA A 322 -0.38 -8.38 5.88
N SER A 323 -0.93 -7.81 6.95
CA SER A 323 -0.23 -7.75 8.24
C SER A 323 -0.42 -9.06 9.01
N MET A 324 0.67 -9.71 9.38
CA MET A 324 0.68 -10.86 10.27
C MET A 324 1.59 -10.52 11.44
N ARG A 325 1.03 -10.52 12.66
CA ARG A 325 1.79 -10.33 13.91
C ARG A 325 2.65 -9.04 13.92
N GLY A 326 2.11 -7.96 13.34
CA GLY A 326 2.74 -6.63 13.35
C GLY A 326 3.61 -6.33 12.12
N ILE A 327 3.99 -7.34 11.33
CA ILE A 327 4.81 -7.17 10.12
C ILE A 327 3.94 -7.31 8.87
N LYS A 328 4.17 -6.47 7.85
CA LYS A 328 3.48 -6.54 6.56
C LYS A 328 4.20 -7.51 5.62
N SER A 329 3.48 -8.50 5.11
CA SER A 329 3.90 -9.35 3.98
C SER A 329 3.40 -8.76 2.67
N TYR A 330 4.29 -8.60 1.69
CA TYR A 330 4.03 -8.00 0.37
C TYR A 330 3.85 -9.04 -0.73
N GLY A 331 3.36 -10.22 -0.36
CA GLY A 331 3.11 -11.33 -1.25
C GLY A 331 2.95 -12.63 -0.47
N MET A 332 2.99 -13.73 -1.21
CA MET A 332 2.88 -15.09 -0.68
C MET A 332 3.76 -16.03 -1.49
N LEU A 333 4.44 -16.97 -0.83
CA LEU A 333 5.17 -18.04 -1.52
C LEU A 333 4.21 -19.15 -1.90
N LEU A 334 4.25 -19.57 -3.16
CA LEU A 334 3.48 -20.70 -3.65
C LEU A 334 4.15 -22.00 -3.21
N CYS A 335 3.42 -22.80 -2.43
CA CYS A 335 3.91 -24.05 -1.87
C CYS A 335 3.01 -25.22 -2.28
N ALA A 336 3.60 -26.40 -2.45
CA ALA A 336 2.88 -27.65 -2.57
C ALA A 336 2.58 -28.21 -1.18
N THR A 337 1.32 -28.51 -0.91
CA THR A 337 0.87 -29.24 0.28
C THR A 337 0.57 -30.68 -0.12
N HIS A 338 1.17 -31.64 0.59
CA HIS A 338 0.98 -33.06 0.29
C HIS A 338 -0.51 -33.45 0.23
N LYS A 339 -0.85 -34.47 -0.57
CA LYS A 339 -2.24 -34.95 -0.75
C LYS A 339 -2.93 -35.39 0.56
N ASP A 340 -2.14 -35.83 1.53
CA ASP A 340 -2.60 -36.23 2.87
C ASP A 340 -2.71 -35.03 3.83
N GLY A 341 -2.58 -33.81 3.31
CA GLY A 341 -2.62 -32.56 4.06
C GLY A 341 -1.26 -32.17 4.63
N LYS A 342 -1.27 -31.19 5.56
CA LYS A 342 -0.05 -30.60 6.13
C LYS A 342 0.80 -31.60 6.91
N GLU A 343 0.20 -32.66 7.48
CA GLU A 343 0.92 -33.74 8.16
C GLU A 343 1.85 -34.51 7.19
N GLY A 344 1.50 -34.56 5.90
CA GLY A 344 2.36 -35.14 4.86
C GLY A 344 3.48 -34.21 4.38
N GLY A 345 3.49 -32.95 4.82
CA GLY A 345 4.51 -31.96 4.49
C GLY A 345 4.01 -30.82 3.60
N VAL A 346 4.74 -29.71 3.66
CA VAL A 346 4.57 -28.53 2.79
C VAL A 346 5.95 -28.11 2.28
N GLU A 347 6.08 -27.88 0.98
CA GLU A 347 7.34 -27.43 0.38
C GLU A 347 7.15 -26.30 -0.64
N PRO A 348 8.08 -25.35 -0.76
CA PRO A 348 8.05 -24.37 -1.85
C PRO A 348 8.15 -25.02 -3.23
N VAL A 349 7.34 -24.54 -4.17
CA VAL A 349 7.41 -24.93 -5.58
C VAL A 349 8.77 -24.56 -6.17
N VAL A 350 9.33 -25.44 -7.01
CA VAL A 350 10.65 -25.31 -7.59
C VAL A 350 10.55 -24.75 -9.01
N PRO A 351 11.14 -23.58 -9.31
CA PRO A 351 11.25 -23.08 -10.68
C PRO A 351 12.21 -23.96 -11.51
N PRO A 352 12.09 -23.95 -12.84
CA PRO A 352 13.00 -24.69 -13.72
C PRO A 352 14.44 -24.19 -13.60
N GLU A 353 15.39 -25.05 -13.98
CA GLU A 353 16.81 -24.73 -13.92
C GLU A 353 17.15 -23.51 -14.81
N GLY A 354 18.03 -22.64 -14.31
CA GLY A 354 18.41 -21.40 -15.01
C GLY A 354 17.43 -20.24 -14.83
N SER A 355 16.33 -20.40 -14.09
CA SER A 355 15.44 -19.29 -13.75
C SER A 355 16.15 -18.17 -12.99
N GLN A 356 15.66 -16.95 -13.16
CA GLN A 356 16.19 -15.73 -12.54
C GLN A 356 15.07 -15.01 -11.78
N PRO A 357 15.41 -14.23 -10.73
CA PRO A 357 14.44 -13.35 -10.08
C PRO A 357 13.69 -12.48 -11.10
N GLY A 358 12.36 -12.48 -11.02
CA GLY A 358 11.49 -11.72 -11.90
C GLY A 358 11.01 -12.44 -13.15
N ASP A 359 11.50 -13.65 -13.45
CA ASP A 359 10.94 -14.48 -14.52
C ASP A 359 9.44 -14.66 -14.30
N LYS A 360 8.64 -14.36 -15.33
CA LYS A 360 7.18 -14.51 -15.28
C LYS A 360 6.79 -15.99 -15.32
N VAL A 361 5.81 -16.35 -14.51
CA VAL A 361 5.17 -17.66 -14.52
C VAL A 361 3.75 -17.51 -15.03
N TRP A 362 3.35 -18.37 -15.96
CA TRP A 362 1.98 -18.40 -16.48
C TRP A 362 1.44 -19.82 -16.56
N VAL A 363 0.12 -19.95 -16.64
CA VAL A 363 -0.54 -21.22 -16.92
C VAL A 363 -0.60 -21.41 -18.44
N GLU A 364 -0.28 -22.61 -18.91
CA GLU A 364 -0.38 -22.98 -20.33
C GLU A 364 -1.78 -22.64 -20.90
N GLY A 365 -1.82 -21.97 -22.04
CA GLY A 365 -3.06 -21.45 -22.66
C GLY A 365 -3.44 -20.03 -22.23
N PHE A 366 -2.70 -19.42 -21.30
CA PHE A 366 -2.86 -18.04 -20.87
C PHE A 366 -1.61 -17.17 -21.18
N GLU A 367 -0.78 -17.60 -22.13
CA GLU A 367 0.44 -16.91 -22.55
C GLU A 367 0.16 -15.46 -22.99
N GLY A 368 1.07 -14.54 -22.63
CA GLY A 368 1.03 -13.15 -23.09
C GLY A 368 -0.08 -12.29 -22.48
N ARG A 369 -0.93 -12.85 -21.61
CA ARG A 369 -1.90 -12.07 -20.84
C ARG A 369 -1.22 -11.36 -19.68
N GLU A 370 -1.62 -10.11 -19.43
CA GLU A 370 -1.09 -9.34 -18.30
C GLU A 370 -1.90 -9.57 -17.03
N PRO A 371 -1.25 -9.75 -15.88
CA PRO A 371 -1.93 -9.85 -14.60
C PRO A 371 -2.52 -8.52 -14.15
N GLU A 372 -3.48 -8.58 -13.22
CA GLU A 372 -3.98 -7.36 -12.58
C GLU A 372 -2.87 -6.71 -11.76
N ALA A 373 -2.78 -5.38 -11.75
CA ALA A 373 -1.77 -4.67 -10.96
C ALA A 373 -1.86 -5.00 -9.46
N VAL A 374 -3.09 -5.08 -8.92
CA VAL A 374 -3.38 -5.54 -7.56
C VAL A 374 -4.73 -6.25 -7.56
N LEU A 375 -4.77 -7.51 -7.08
CA LEU A 375 -5.99 -8.29 -6.95
C LEU A 375 -6.95 -7.66 -5.95
N ASN A 376 -8.21 -7.53 -6.34
CA ASN A 376 -9.27 -7.06 -5.45
C ASN A 376 -9.74 -8.18 -4.50
N PRO A 377 -9.54 -8.09 -3.18
CA PRO A 377 -9.93 -9.15 -2.24
C PRO A 377 -11.45 -9.44 -2.23
N LYS A 378 -12.28 -8.47 -2.64
CA LYS A 378 -13.75 -8.68 -2.72
C LYS A 378 -14.14 -9.59 -3.87
N LYS A 379 -13.32 -9.67 -4.93
CA LYS A 379 -13.56 -10.55 -6.07
C LYS A 379 -13.10 -11.99 -5.82
N LYS A 380 -12.31 -12.24 -4.76
CA LYS A 380 -11.79 -13.56 -4.36
C LYS A 380 -11.17 -14.34 -5.52
N ILE A 381 -10.39 -13.64 -6.37
CA ILE A 381 -9.88 -14.21 -7.63
C ILE A 381 -8.98 -15.41 -7.32
N PHE A 382 -7.97 -15.20 -6.48
CA PHE A 382 -7.01 -16.25 -6.12
C PHE A 382 -7.71 -17.43 -5.45
N GLU A 383 -8.60 -17.18 -4.50
CA GLU A 383 -9.35 -18.23 -3.78
C GLU A 383 -10.30 -19.02 -4.70
N THR A 384 -10.76 -18.43 -5.80
CA THR A 384 -11.58 -19.13 -6.79
C THR A 384 -10.75 -20.03 -7.68
N ILE A 385 -9.54 -19.60 -8.07
CA ILE A 385 -8.67 -20.40 -8.96
C ILE A 385 -7.80 -21.40 -8.21
N GLN A 386 -7.51 -21.15 -6.93
CA GLN A 386 -6.57 -21.92 -6.11
C GLN A 386 -6.90 -23.43 -6.08
N PRO A 387 -8.16 -23.86 -5.94
CA PRO A 387 -8.50 -25.29 -5.96
C PRO A 387 -8.11 -26.02 -7.26
N GLY A 388 -7.89 -25.28 -8.35
CA GLY A 388 -7.41 -25.84 -9.62
C GLY A 388 -5.90 -26.09 -9.64
N TYR A 389 -5.11 -25.48 -8.76
CA TYR A 389 -3.66 -25.70 -8.74
C TYR A 389 -3.29 -27.05 -8.12
N THR A 390 -2.49 -27.83 -8.83
CA THR A 390 -2.09 -29.17 -8.43
C THR A 390 -0.68 -29.53 -8.94
N VAL A 391 -0.21 -30.72 -8.57
CA VAL A 391 1.03 -31.33 -9.07
C VAL A 391 0.67 -32.63 -9.79
N THR A 392 1.11 -32.80 -11.03
CA THR A 392 0.86 -34.00 -11.84
C THR A 392 1.58 -35.22 -11.29
N ASP A 393 1.26 -36.39 -11.84
CA ASP A 393 1.96 -37.66 -11.61
C ASP A 393 3.46 -37.61 -11.93
N LYS A 394 3.86 -36.70 -12.81
CA LYS A 394 5.26 -36.44 -13.18
C LYS A 394 5.98 -35.43 -12.28
N GLY A 395 5.31 -34.90 -11.26
CA GLY A 395 5.87 -33.86 -10.39
C GLY A 395 5.84 -32.45 -11.01
N GLU A 396 5.06 -32.24 -12.07
CA GLU A 396 4.94 -30.94 -12.74
C GLU A 396 3.80 -30.14 -12.13
N CYS A 397 4.01 -28.86 -11.82
CA CYS A 397 2.95 -27.99 -11.33
C CYS A 397 1.99 -27.64 -12.46
N ALA A 398 0.69 -27.77 -12.20
CA ALA A 398 -0.36 -27.53 -13.18
C ALA A 398 -1.56 -26.81 -12.55
N TRP A 399 -2.42 -26.27 -13.41
CA TRP A 399 -3.74 -25.77 -13.07
C TRP A 399 -4.80 -26.51 -13.89
N VAL A 400 -5.87 -26.96 -13.23
CA VAL A 400 -7.00 -27.66 -13.84
C VAL A 400 -8.20 -26.72 -13.83
N GLY A 401 -8.66 -26.35 -15.02
CA GLY A 401 -9.86 -25.54 -15.20
C GLY A 401 -10.08 -25.16 -16.67
N ALA A 402 -11.25 -24.57 -16.92
CA ALA A 402 -11.69 -24.20 -18.26
C ALA A 402 -10.90 -23.01 -18.81
N LEU A 403 -10.61 -23.04 -20.12
CA LEU A 403 -10.14 -21.86 -20.84
C LEU A 403 -11.33 -20.90 -21.08
N PRO A 404 -11.09 -19.58 -21.15
CA PRO A 404 -12.13 -18.60 -21.45
C PRO A 404 -12.86 -18.85 -22.78
N ASP A 405 -12.17 -19.49 -23.73
CA ASP A 405 -12.65 -19.76 -25.09
C ASP A 405 -13.00 -21.24 -25.31
N ALA A 406 -13.12 -22.04 -24.24
CA ALA A 406 -13.46 -23.46 -24.34
C ALA A 406 -14.89 -23.64 -24.86
N ALA A 407 -15.04 -24.44 -25.93
CA ALA A 407 -16.35 -24.75 -26.53
C ALA A 407 -17.30 -25.49 -25.57
N ASP A 408 -16.74 -26.22 -24.60
CA ASP A 408 -17.46 -26.86 -23.49
C ASP A 408 -16.64 -26.69 -22.18
N PRO A 409 -17.06 -25.81 -21.26
CA PRO A 409 -16.36 -25.53 -20.00
C PRO A 409 -16.29 -26.72 -19.04
N GLU A 410 -17.19 -27.70 -19.14
CA GLU A 410 -17.24 -28.87 -18.25
C GLU A 410 -16.39 -30.05 -18.76
N ALA A 411 -16.16 -30.12 -20.07
CA ALA A 411 -15.42 -31.21 -20.72
C ALA A 411 -13.88 -31.02 -20.71
N ASP A 412 -13.37 -29.79 -20.64
CA ASP A 412 -11.93 -29.51 -20.71
C ASP A 412 -11.29 -29.37 -19.32
N LYS A 413 -11.14 -30.52 -18.63
CA LYS A 413 -10.41 -30.64 -17.35
C LYS A 413 -8.95 -31.06 -17.55
N LYS A 414 -8.35 -30.71 -18.68
CA LYS A 414 -6.94 -31.04 -18.94
C LYS A 414 -6.04 -30.23 -17.99
N PRO A 415 -5.06 -30.85 -17.31
CA PRO A 415 -4.04 -30.12 -16.57
C PRO A 415 -3.22 -29.22 -17.50
N ARG A 416 -3.06 -27.96 -17.11
CA ARG A 416 -2.31 -26.93 -17.83
C ARG A 416 -1.08 -26.58 -17.04
N LEU A 417 0.10 -26.78 -17.61
CA LEU A 417 1.34 -26.65 -16.86
C LEU A 417 1.61 -25.20 -16.46
N LEU A 418 2.19 -24.99 -15.27
CA LEU A 418 2.74 -23.70 -14.88
C LEU A 418 4.15 -23.58 -15.46
N LYS A 419 4.38 -22.57 -16.27
CA LYS A 419 5.58 -22.44 -17.10
C LYS A 419 6.25 -21.08 -16.94
N THR A 420 7.56 -21.08 -17.11
CA THR A 420 8.36 -19.91 -17.47
C THR A 420 8.88 -20.09 -18.90
N GLU A 421 9.61 -19.10 -19.42
CA GLU A 421 10.32 -19.25 -20.70
C GLU A 421 11.34 -20.40 -20.69
N LYS A 422 11.82 -20.79 -19.50
CA LYS A 422 12.91 -21.75 -19.32
C LYS A 422 12.42 -23.18 -19.04
N GLY A 423 11.15 -23.37 -18.76
CA GLY A 423 10.60 -24.70 -18.48
C GLY A 423 9.38 -24.69 -17.57
N VAL A 424 9.10 -25.86 -17.02
CA VAL A 424 7.92 -26.14 -16.20
C VAL A 424 8.31 -26.12 -14.71
N LEU A 425 7.42 -25.57 -13.87
CA LEU A 425 7.59 -25.61 -12.42
C LEU A 425 7.39 -27.04 -11.90
N SER A 426 8.08 -27.42 -10.83
CA SER A 426 8.01 -28.77 -10.27
C SER A 426 7.89 -28.81 -8.75
N SER A 427 7.43 -29.95 -8.23
CA SER A 427 7.43 -30.29 -6.80
C SER A 427 7.59 -31.80 -6.63
N GLY A 428 8.19 -32.21 -5.52
CA GLY A 428 8.30 -33.60 -5.11
C GLY A 428 6.98 -34.21 -4.61
N PHE A 429 5.97 -33.40 -4.28
CA PHE A 429 4.68 -33.90 -3.80
C PHE A 429 3.68 -34.11 -4.95
N VAL A 430 3.71 -35.30 -5.54
CA VAL A 430 2.76 -35.72 -6.58
C VAL A 430 1.32 -35.69 -6.06
N GLY A 431 0.41 -35.09 -6.84
CA GLY A 431 -1.00 -34.93 -6.47
C GLY A 431 -1.25 -33.91 -5.35
N ALA A 432 -0.25 -33.12 -4.98
CA ALA A 432 -0.40 -32.02 -4.03
C ALA A 432 -1.37 -30.96 -4.55
N SER A 433 -1.94 -30.20 -3.61
CA SER A 433 -2.54 -28.90 -3.90
C SER A 433 -1.48 -27.81 -3.80
N LEU A 434 -1.58 -26.75 -4.61
CA LEU A 434 -0.72 -25.57 -4.45
C LEU A 434 -1.47 -24.46 -3.71
N SER A 435 -0.79 -23.84 -2.75
CA SER A 435 -1.36 -22.82 -1.87
C SER A 435 -0.38 -21.72 -1.56
#